data_AF-A0A848ZHE9-F1
#
_entry.id   AF-A0A848ZHE9-F1
#
_cell.length_a   1.000
_cell.length_b   1.000
_cell.length_c   1.000
_cell.angle_alpha   90.00
_cell.angle_beta   90.00
_cell.angle_gamma   90.00
#
_symmetry.space_group_name_H-M   'P 1'
#
loop_
_entity.id
_entity.type
_entity.pdbx_description
1 polymer ?
#
loop_
_entity_poly.entity_id
_entity_poly.type
_entity_poly.pdbx_seq_one_letter_code
_entity_poly.pdbx_strand_id
1 'polypeptide(L)'
;MVHALEELQGVKKAYAHFPEKRAVVVYDPALVTTDQMRQALLKAGYVANPEGPEGTTLMVSHQDPEHANERQIKDLICYCFQYTKHDIKQDLMKNGRSLIMERIMKEKKTGGCDCKNLNPKGG
;
A
#
# COMPACT_ATOMS: atom_id res chain seq x y z
N MET A 1 17.88 10.75 11.01
CA MET A 1 16.42 10.50 10.98
C MET A 1 15.99 9.44 11.98
N VAL A 2 16.43 8.17 11.87
CA VAL A 2 15.94 7.10 12.78
C VAL A 2 16.52 7.12 14.19
N HIS A 3 17.74 7.65 14.38
CA HIS A 3 18.36 7.70 15.70
C HIS A 3 17.50 8.45 16.75
N ALA A 4 16.82 9.53 16.35
CA ALA A 4 15.90 10.27 17.24
C ALA A 4 14.67 9.46 17.68
N LEU A 5 14.32 8.39 16.95
CA LEU A 5 13.24 7.47 17.31
C LEU A 5 13.74 6.34 18.21
N GLU A 6 14.97 5.86 17.99
CA GLU A 6 15.58 4.80 18.79
C GLU A 6 15.83 5.21 20.25
N GLU A 7 15.93 6.51 20.52
CA GLU A 7 16.10 7.07 21.87
C GLU A 7 14.80 7.08 22.69
N LEU A 8 13.65 6.85 22.08
CA LEU A 8 12.36 6.86 22.78
C LEU A 8 12.12 5.53 23.51
N GLN A 9 11.86 5.62 24.81
CA GLN A 9 11.47 4.46 25.62
C GLN A 9 10.16 3.87 25.08
N GLY A 10 10.23 2.65 24.55
CA GLY A 10 9.10 1.98 23.89
C GLY A 10 9.32 1.70 22.40
N VAL A 11 10.34 2.29 21.77
CA VAL A 11 10.75 1.92 20.41
C VAL A 11 11.61 0.66 20.45
N LYS A 12 11.16 -0.39 19.75
CA LYS A 12 11.82 -1.70 19.68
C LYS A 12 12.78 -1.76 18.50
N LYS A 13 12.40 -1.19 17.35
CA LYS A 13 13.24 -1.09 16.13
C LYS A 13 12.82 0.14 15.33
N ALA A 14 13.78 0.85 14.75
CA ALA A 14 13.52 1.88 13.76
C ALA A 14 14.49 1.74 12.59
N TYR A 15 14.00 1.82 11.36
CA TYR A 15 14.85 1.80 10.18
C TYR A 15 14.30 2.74 9.11
N ALA A 16 15.23 3.38 8.41
CA ALA A 16 14.93 4.36 7.39
C ALA A 16 15.02 3.66 6.03
N HIS A 17 13.96 3.80 5.26
CA HIS A 17 13.97 3.48 3.84
C HIS A 17 14.39 4.74 3.08
N PHE A 18 15.55 4.64 2.43
CA PHE A 18 16.02 5.62 1.45
C PHE A 18 15.79 5.06 0.05
N PRO A 19 15.42 5.91 -0.94
CA PRO A 19 15.37 7.38 -0.89
C PRO A 19 13.99 7.96 -0.47
N GLU A 20 12.99 7.13 -0.21
CA GLU A 20 11.59 7.51 0.11
C GLU A 20 11.41 8.35 1.38
N LYS A 21 12.48 8.58 2.15
CA LYS A 21 12.47 9.31 3.43
C LYS A 21 11.41 8.78 4.39
N ARG A 22 11.19 7.46 4.38
CA ARG A 22 10.24 6.78 5.28
C ARG A 22 10.98 6.15 6.45
N ALA A 23 10.44 6.34 7.64
CA ALA A 23 10.89 5.62 8.82
C ALA A 23 9.83 4.58 9.19
N VAL A 24 10.23 3.32 9.26
CA VAL A 24 9.41 2.25 9.83
C VAL A 24 9.85 2.07 11.28
N VAL A 25 8.88 2.13 12.18
CA VAL A 25 9.12 2.02 13.62
C VAL A 25 8.23 0.94 14.18
N VAL A 26 8.85 -0.03 14.85
CA VAL A 26 8.19 -1.03 15.69
C VAL A 26 8.27 -0.51 17.12
N TYR A 27 7.12 -0.28 17.76
CA TYR A 27 7.06 0.31 19.09
C TYR A 27 5.95 -0.33 19.93
N ASP A 28 5.99 -0.04 21.23
CA ASP A 28 4.98 -0.43 22.19
C ASP A 28 4.01 0.74 22.43
N PRO A 29 2.73 0.64 22.01
CA PRO A 29 1.78 1.75 22.13
C PRO A 29 1.42 2.07 23.59
N ALA A 30 1.71 1.18 24.54
CA ALA A 30 1.54 1.45 25.97
C ALA A 30 2.65 2.34 26.55
N LEU A 31 3.81 2.44 25.88
CA LEU A 31 4.99 3.17 26.36
C LEU A 31 5.26 4.44 25.56
N VAL A 32 4.97 4.44 24.26
CA VAL A 32 5.25 5.58 23.36
C VAL A 32 4.13 5.79 22.36
N THR A 33 3.79 7.06 22.11
CA THR A 33 2.72 7.46 21.18
C THR A 33 3.29 8.06 19.90
N THR A 34 2.46 8.08 18.85
CA THR A 34 2.81 8.69 17.55
C THR A 34 3.11 10.18 17.65
N ASP A 35 2.47 10.89 18.57
CA ASP A 35 2.76 12.30 18.84
C ASP A 35 4.15 12.49 19.44
N GLN A 36 4.52 11.66 20.43
CA GLN A 36 5.87 11.69 21.03
C GLN A 36 6.96 11.41 19.98
N MET A 37 6.73 10.43 19.10
CA MET A 37 7.62 10.15 17.98
C MET A 37 7.74 11.34 17.00
N ARG A 38 6.62 12.00 16.69
CA ARG A 38 6.60 13.20 15.85
C ARG A 38 7.38 14.36 16.50
N GLN A 39 7.22 14.58 17.79
CA GLN A 39 7.94 15.63 18.52
C GLN A 39 9.45 15.38 18.54
N ALA A 40 9.88 14.13 18.74
CA ALA A 40 11.29 13.76 18.70
C ALA A 40 11.91 14.03 17.33
N LEU A 41 11.19 13.66 16.26
CA LEU A 41 11.59 13.97 14.89
C LEU A 41 11.65 15.47 14.64
N LEU A 42 10.68 16.25 15.13
CA LEU A 42 10.64 17.71 14.95
C LEU A 42 11.83 18.39 15.62
N LYS A 43 12.19 17.97 16.84
CA LYS A 43 13.39 18.46 17.54
C LYS A 43 14.67 18.14 16.77
N ALA A 44 14.69 17.01 16.07
CA ALA A 44 15.79 16.60 15.19
C ALA A 44 15.73 17.26 13.79
N GLY A 45 14.76 18.14 13.53
CA GLY A 45 14.62 18.88 12.27
C GLY A 45 13.81 18.16 11.19
N TYR A 46 13.03 17.14 11.54
CA TYR A 46 12.22 16.34 10.62
C TYR A 46 10.72 16.46 10.93
N VAL A 47 9.90 16.63 9.89
CA VAL A 47 8.44 16.60 10.02
C VAL A 47 7.94 15.26 9.48
N ALA A 48 7.09 14.58 10.25
CA ALA A 48 6.54 13.28 9.89
C ALA A 48 5.03 13.24 10.17
N ASN A 49 4.26 12.61 9.28
CA ASN A 49 2.80 12.48 9.41
C ASN A 49 2.38 11.00 9.38
N PRO A 50 1.59 10.51 10.37
CA PRO A 50 1.20 9.10 10.43
C PRO A 50 0.21 8.76 9.33
N GLU A 51 0.40 7.64 8.63
CA GLU A 51 -0.53 7.08 7.66
C GLU A 51 -1.06 5.74 8.16
N GLY A 52 -2.36 5.68 8.46
CA GLY A 52 -3.09 4.45 8.82
C GLY A 52 -3.81 4.53 10.17
N PRO A 53 -4.82 3.67 10.42
CA PRO A 53 -5.46 3.57 11.72
C PRO A 53 -4.46 2.96 12.70
N GLU A 54 -4.01 3.79 13.64
CA GLU A 54 -3.42 3.41 14.93
C GLU A 54 -2.39 2.29 14.87
N GLY A 55 -1.11 2.65 14.66
CA GLY A 55 -0.01 1.74 15.04
C GLY A 55 1.13 1.60 14.05
N THR A 56 1.01 1.97 12.78
CA THR A 56 2.10 1.69 11.83
C THR A 56 2.10 2.67 10.68
N THR A 57 3.24 3.34 10.50
CA THR A 57 3.67 4.15 9.34
C THR A 57 3.53 5.67 9.53
N LEU A 58 4.65 6.39 9.40
CA LEU A 58 4.69 7.81 9.05
C LEU A 58 5.24 7.89 7.62
N MET A 59 4.51 8.46 6.64
CA MET A 59 5.05 8.70 5.29
C MET A 59 5.14 10.20 4.98
N VAL A 60 6.26 10.58 4.37
CA VAL A 60 6.41 11.82 3.60
C VAL A 60 6.61 11.39 2.14
N SER A 61 5.86 12.00 1.23
CA SER A 61 5.80 11.59 -0.18
C SER A 61 7.09 11.90 -0.96
N HIS A 62 7.75 10.88 -1.51
CA HIS A 62 8.35 10.93 -2.84
C HIS A 62 8.46 9.50 -3.43
N GLN A 63 7.99 9.33 -4.66
CA GLN A 63 7.84 8.04 -5.36
C GLN A 63 9.18 7.51 -5.90
N ASP A 64 9.51 6.26 -5.60
CA ASP A 64 10.56 5.50 -6.30
C ASP A 64 10.00 4.81 -7.57
N PRO A 65 10.58 5.06 -8.75
CA PRO A 65 10.02 4.64 -10.04
C PRO A 65 10.16 3.15 -10.39
N GLU A 66 10.91 2.36 -9.62
CA GLU A 66 11.18 0.94 -9.96
C GLU A 66 10.18 -0.07 -9.37
N HIS A 67 9.46 0.27 -8.29
CA HIS A 67 8.50 -0.63 -7.62
C HIS A 67 7.02 -0.22 -7.74
N ALA A 68 6.72 0.88 -8.44
CA ALA A 68 5.35 1.29 -8.75
C ALA A 68 4.63 0.29 -9.69
N ASN A 69 5.40 -0.35 -10.59
CA ASN A 69 4.87 -1.27 -11.59
C ASN A 69 4.44 -2.62 -10.97
N GLU A 70 5.17 -3.13 -9.97
CA GLU A 70 4.87 -4.44 -9.38
C GLU A 70 3.60 -4.43 -8.51
N ARG A 71 3.34 -3.33 -7.80
CA ARG A 71 2.10 -3.19 -7.02
C ARG A 71 0.87 -3.04 -7.91
N GLN A 72 0.97 -2.32 -9.03
CA GLN A 72 -0.13 -2.23 -10.01
C GLN A 72 -0.43 -3.58 -10.69
N ILE A 73 0.61 -4.37 -11.04
CA ILE A 73 0.43 -5.71 -11.61
C ILE A 73 -0.20 -6.70 -10.61
N LYS A 74 0.16 -6.61 -9.32
CA LYS A 74 -0.37 -7.51 -8.28
C LYS A 74 -1.86 -7.35 -8.01
N ASP A 75 -2.43 -6.19 -8.35
CA ASP A 75 -3.85 -5.92 -8.19
C ASP A 75 -4.68 -6.19 -9.46
N LEU A 76 -4.06 -6.59 -10.57
CA LEU A 76 -4.78 -7.02 -11.76
C LEU A 76 -5.55 -8.31 -11.46
N ILE A 77 -6.87 -8.24 -11.64
CA ILE A 77 -7.79 -9.38 -11.54
C ILE A 77 -8.05 -9.97 -12.92
N CYS A 78 -8.07 -9.15 -13.96
CA CYS A 78 -8.21 -9.59 -15.35
C CYS A 78 -7.13 -8.96 -16.24
N TYR A 79 -6.21 -9.78 -16.73
CA TYR A 79 -5.13 -9.35 -17.63
C TYR A 79 -5.63 -8.99 -19.03
N CYS A 80 -6.67 -9.65 -19.54
CA CYS A 80 -7.20 -9.41 -20.89
C CYS A 80 -7.85 -8.02 -21.05
N PHE A 81 -8.50 -7.54 -19.98
CA PHE A 81 -9.21 -6.26 -19.98
C PHE A 81 -8.59 -5.24 -19.02
N GLN A 82 -7.46 -5.58 -18.40
CA GLN A 82 -6.70 -4.76 -17.45
C GLN A 82 -7.54 -4.27 -16.25
N TYR A 83 -8.50 -5.08 -15.79
CA TYR A 83 -9.29 -4.75 -14.61
C TYR A 83 -8.52 -5.07 -13.34
N THR A 84 -8.49 -4.10 -12.43
CA THR A 84 -7.89 -4.23 -11.10
C THR A 84 -8.93 -4.57 -10.04
N LYS A 85 -8.45 -4.97 -8.87
CA LYS A 85 -9.26 -5.12 -7.66
C LYS A 85 -9.96 -3.81 -7.28
N HIS A 86 -9.33 -2.67 -7.56
CA HIS A 86 -9.93 -1.36 -7.31
C HIS A 86 -11.13 -1.11 -8.23
N ASP A 87 -11.00 -1.39 -9.52
CA ASP A 87 -12.09 -1.22 -10.50
C ASP A 87 -13.33 -2.03 -10.11
N ILE A 88 -13.12 -3.29 -9.72
CA ILE A 88 -14.22 -4.19 -9.32
C ILE A 88 -14.89 -3.71 -8.02
N LYS A 89 -14.10 -3.21 -7.05
CA LYS A 89 -14.66 -2.64 -5.82
C LYS A 89 -15.48 -1.38 -6.10
N GLN A 90 -14.96 -0.47 -6.93
CA GLN A 90 -15.64 0.78 -7.26
C GLN A 90 -16.94 0.50 -8.04
N ASP A 91 -16.90 -0.44 -8.98
CA ASP A 91 -18.04 -0.86 -9.78
C ASP A 91 -19.12 -1.53 -8.91
N LEU A 92 -18.72 -2.35 -7.93
CA LEU A 92 -19.63 -2.92 -6.92
C LEU A 92 -20.30 -1.83 -6.07
N MET A 93 -19.53 -0.85 -5.58
CA MET A 93 -20.07 0.27 -4.80
C MET A 93 -21.06 1.11 -5.60
N LYS A 94 -20.77 1.35 -6.88
CA LYS A 94 -21.59 2.19 -7.76
C LYS A 94 -22.90 1.52 -8.18
N ASN A 95 -22.87 0.22 -8.47
CA ASN A 95 -23.99 -0.48 -9.10
C ASN A 95 -24.68 -1.50 -8.17
N GLY A 96 -24.19 -1.70 -6.94
CA GLY A 96 -24.67 -2.73 -6.01
C GLY A 96 -24.28 -4.17 -6.39
N ARG A 97 -23.77 -4.37 -7.61
CA ARG A 97 -23.15 -5.60 -8.13
C ARG A 97 -22.06 -5.21 -9.13
N SER A 98 -21.06 -6.06 -9.35
CA SER A 98 -20.00 -5.72 -10.30
C SER A 98 -20.33 -6.18 -11.72
N LEU A 99 -20.66 -5.22 -12.58
CA LEU A 99 -20.80 -5.40 -14.03
C LEU A 99 -19.47 -5.77 -14.69
N ILE A 100 -18.35 -5.32 -14.13
CA ILE A 100 -17.00 -5.72 -14.55
C ILE A 100 -16.82 -7.24 -14.37
N MET A 101 -17.17 -7.78 -13.20
CA MET A 101 -17.11 -9.22 -12.98
C MET A 101 -18.05 -10.00 -13.88
N GLU A 102 -19.28 -9.50 -14.11
CA GLU A 102 -20.22 -10.10 -15.06
C GLU A 102 -19.64 -10.17 -16.48
N ARG A 103 -19.00 -9.10 -16.94
CA ARG A 103 -18.31 -9.08 -18.23
C ARG A 103 -17.18 -10.10 -18.28
N ILE A 104 -16.28 -10.13 -17.30
CA ILE A 104 -15.14 -11.06 -17.28
C ILE A 104 -15.64 -12.51 -17.36
N MET A 105 -16.67 -12.87 -16.58
CA MET A 105 -17.25 -14.21 -16.60
C MET A 105 -17.89 -14.54 -17.95
N LYS A 106 -18.62 -13.60 -18.55
CA LYS A 106 -19.23 -13.78 -19.87
C LYS A 106 -18.18 -14.03 -20.94
N GLU A 107 -17.15 -13.19 -21.03
CA GLU A 107 -16.08 -13.31 -22.03
C GLU A 107 -15.25 -14.59 -21.82
N LYS A 108 -15.00 -15.00 -20.57
CA LYS A 108 -14.36 -16.30 -20.29
C LYS A 108 -15.22 -17.47 -20.80
N LYS A 109 -16.55 -17.39 -20.64
CA LYS A 109 -17.49 -18.43 -21.08
C LYS A 109 -17.62 -18.50 -22.61
N THR A 110 -17.60 -17.36 -23.29
CA THR A 110 -17.76 -17.29 -24.76
C THR A 110 -16.44 -17.37 -25.51
N GLY A 111 -15.30 -17.41 -24.81
CA GLY A 111 -13.97 -17.41 -25.43
C GLY A 111 -13.53 -16.03 -25.94
N GLY A 112 -14.15 -14.94 -25.46
CA GLY A 112 -13.82 -13.56 -25.81
C GLY A 112 -12.56 -13.01 -25.14
N CYS A 113 -11.84 -13.82 -24.36
CA CYS A 113 -10.59 -13.42 -23.70
C CYS A 113 -9.50 -14.50 -23.83
N ASP A 114 -8.25 -14.08 -24.00
CA ASP A 114 -7.09 -14.97 -24.03
C ASP A 114 -6.43 -15.08 -22.65
N CYS A 115 -7.23 -15.39 -21.62
CA CYS A 115 -6.71 -15.47 -20.25
C CYS A 115 -5.74 -16.65 -20.06
N LYS A 116 -5.72 -17.62 -20.98
CA LYS A 116 -4.79 -18.75 -20.94
C LYS A 116 -3.35 -18.30 -21.23
N ASN A 117 -3.17 -17.38 -22.19
CA ASN A 117 -1.84 -16.87 -22.53
C ASN A 117 -1.48 -15.58 -21.76
N LEU A 118 -2.47 -14.73 -21.46
CA LEU A 118 -2.24 -13.42 -20.84
C LEU A 118 -2.18 -13.47 -19.30
N ASN A 119 -2.76 -14.49 -18.66
CA ASN A 119 -2.64 -14.64 -17.21
C ASN A 119 -1.35 -15.41 -16.89
N PRO A 120 -0.35 -14.78 -16.25
CA PRO A 120 0.92 -15.44 -15.92
C PRO A 120 0.77 -16.62 -14.94
N LYS A 121 -0.39 -16.76 -14.28
CA LYS A 121 -0.69 -17.89 -13.40
C LYS A 121 -1.38 -19.07 -14.09
N GLY A 122 -1.72 -18.95 -15.38
CA GLY A 122 -2.55 -19.93 -16.10
C GLY A 122 -4.00 -19.88 -15.59
N GLY A 123 -4.91 -19.25 -16.35
CA GLY A 123 -6.26 -18.89 -15.90
C GLY A 123 -7.30 -20.01 -15.75
#